data_AF-A0A3N5EJ89-F1
#
_entry.id   AF-A0A3N5EJ89-F1
#
_cell.length_a   1.000
_cell.length_b   1.000
_cell.length_c   1.000
_cell.angle_alpha   90.00
_cell.angle_beta   90.00
_cell.angle_gamma   90.00
#
_symmetry.space_group_name_H-M   'P 1'
#
loop_
_entity.id
_entity.type
_entity.pdbx_description
1 polymer ?
#
loop_
_entity_poly.entity_id
_entity_poly.type
_entity_poly.pdbx_seq_one_letter_code
_entity_poly.pdbx_strand_id
1 'polypeptide(L)'
;IQNAEAFLAIQKEFGSFDKYIWQFVGGRQKVNRWKSLQEIPAKTSESDAMSKELKLRGFKFVGSTICYAFMQATGMVDDHVQGCFRYRVRANKDRI
;
A
#
# COMPACT_ATOMS: atom_id res chain seq x y z
N ILE A 1 12.42 -16.43 -5.50
CA ILE A 1 11.69 -17.68 -5.15
C ILE A 1 10.95 -17.52 -3.83
N GLN A 2 11.61 -17.21 -2.71
CA GLN A 2 11.00 -17.08 -1.36
C GLN A 2 9.70 -16.25 -1.30
N ASN A 3 9.65 -15.07 -1.93
CA ASN A 3 8.43 -14.23 -1.92
C ASN A 3 7.24 -14.90 -2.64
N ALA A 4 7.49 -15.69 -3.69
CA ALA A 4 6.43 -16.41 -4.40
C ALA A 4 5.87 -17.57 -3.57
N GLU A 5 6.73 -18.28 -2.84
CA GLU A 5 6.32 -19.32 -1.90
C GLU A 5 5.47 -18.73 -0.76
N ALA A 6 5.92 -17.62 -0.17
CA ALA A 6 5.18 -16.91 0.86
C ALA A 6 3.83 -16.35 0.36
N PHE A 7 3.77 -15.90 -0.89
CA PHE A 7 2.54 -15.47 -1.54
C PHE A 7 1.52 -16.63 -1.66
N LEU A 8 1.96 -17.81 -2.10
CA LEU A 8 1.11 -19.00 -2.19
C LEU A 8 0.61 -19.43 -0.80
N ALA A 9 1.46 -19.35 0.23
CA ALA A 9 1.07 -19.63 1.60
C ALA A 9 -0.04 -18.68 2.09
N ILE A 10 0.08 -17.37 1.82
CA ILE A 10 -0.98 -16.39 2.13
C ILE A 10 -2.27 -16.74 1.38
N GLN A 11 -2.19 -17.06 0.08
CA GLN A 11 -3.40 -17.44 -0.68
C GLN A 11 -4.08 -18.68 -0.08
N LYS A 12 -3.30 -19.66 0.40
CA LYS A 12 -3.84 -20.86 1.06
C LYS A 12 -4.51 -20.54 2.40
N GLU A 13 -3.95 -19.64 3.19
CA GLU A 13 -4.45 -19.28 4.53
C GLU A 13 -5.63 -18.29 4.48
N PHE A 14 -5.55 -17.26 3.63
CA PHE A 14 -6.52 -16.15 3.57
C PHE A 14 -7.44 -16.22 2.35
N GLY A 15 -7.27 -17.20 1.48
CA GLY A 15 -8.00 -17.35 0.22
C GLY A 15 -7.59 -16.36 -0.89
N SER A 16 -7.08 -15.17 -0.55
CA SER A 16 -6.64 -14.18 -1.53
C SER A 16 -5.55 -13.27 -0.97
N PHE A 17 -4.47 -13.12 -1.73
CA PHE A 17 -3.42 -12.14 -1.42
C PHE A 17 -3.94 -10.70 -1.52
N ASP A 18 -4.87 -10.42 -2.44
CA ASP A 18 -5.48 -9.09 -2.58
C ASP A 18 -6.25 -8.71 -1.31
N LYS A 19 -7.16 -9.59 -0.84
CA LYS A 19 -7.88 -9.36 0.41
C LYS A 19 -6.93 -9.18 1.60
N TYR A 20 -5.88 -10.01 1.65
CA TYR A 20 -4.86 -9.93 2.68
C TYR A 20 -4.11 -8.59 2.64
N ILE A 21 -3.65 -8.14 1.48
CA ILE A 21 -2.82 -6.94 1.39
C ILE A 21 -3.64 -5.67 1.61
N TRP A 22 -4.90 -5.62 1.15
CA TRP A 22 -5.80 -4.48 1.35
C TRP A 22 -6.24 -4.28 2.81
N GLN A 23 -6.10 -5.29 3.67
CA GLN A 23 -6.45 -5.16 5.10
C GLN A 23 -5.64 -4.04 5.80
N PHE A 24 -4.40 -3.79 5.36
CA PHE A 24 -3.52 -2.78 5.97
C PHE A 24 -4.00 -1.34 5.77
N VAL A 25 -4.95 -1.11 4.87
CA VAL A 25 -5.64 0.17 4.66
C VAL A 25 -7.15 0.08 4.96
N GLY A 26 -7.58 -0.95 5.68
CA GLY A 26 -9.00 -1.14 6.01
C GLY A 26 -9.88 -1.48 4.79
N GLY A 27 -9.30 -2.05 3.73
CA GLY A 27 -10.04 -2.46 2.53
C GLY A 27 -10.46 -1.31 1.62
N ARG A 28 -10.03 -0.08 1.87
CA ARG A 28 -10.34 1.09 1.04
C ARG A 28 -9.08 1.92 0.79
N GLN A 29 -9.04 2.59 -0.35
CA GLN A 29 -7.92 3.46 -0.69
C GLN A 29 -7.83 4.61 0.32
N LYS A 30 -6.62 4.88 0.83
CA LYS A 30 -6.32 6.04 1.65
C LYS A 30 -5.92 7.21 0.75
N VAL A 31 -6.77 8.23 0.67
CA VAL A 31 -6.54 9.40 -0.18
C VAL A 31 -5.96 10.54 0.63
N ASN A 32 -4.69 10.88 0.38
CA ASN A 32 -4.04 12.01 1.02
C ASN A 32 -4.21 13.30 0.18
N ARG A 33 -3.90 14.44 0.78
CA ARG A 33 -4.14 15.78 0.21
C ARG A 33 -2.87 16.65 0.25
N TRP A 34 -1.71 16.04 0.03
CA TRP A 34 -0.40 16.70 0.09
C TRP A 34 -0.29 17.85 -0.92
N LYS A 35 0.26 18.98 -0.48
CA LYS A 35 0.48 20.14 -1.36
C LYS A 35 1.75 19.99 -2.18
N SER A 36 2.78 19.36 -1.60
CA SER A 36 4.09 19.16 -2.24
C SER A 36 4.67 17.77 -1.93
N LEU A 37 5.70 17.37 -2.68
CA LEU A 37 6.36 16.07 -2.48
C LEU A 37 7.09 15.99 -1.13
N GLN A 38 7.51 17.13 -0.56
CA GLN A 38 8.22 17.17 0.72
C GLN A 38 7.32 16.80 1.91
N GLU A 39 6.00 16.91 1.75
CA GLU A 39 5.04 16.52 2.79
C GLU A 39 4.79 15.01 2.82
N ILE A 40 5.14 14.28 1.75
CA ILE A 40 4.93 12.84 1.66
C ILE A 40 5.97 12.14 2.54
N PRO A 41 5.54 11.36 3.55
CA PRO A 41 6.47 10.66 4.42
C PRO A 41 7.15 9.49 3.68
N ALA A 42 8.35 9.10 4.11
CA ALA A 42 9.04 7.94 3.54
C ALA A 42 8.42 6.59 3.98
N LYS A 43 7.60 6.60 5.02
CA LYS A 43 6.89 5.44 5.59
C LYS A 43 5.72 5.90 6.47
N THR A 44 4.79 5.01 6.74
CA THR A 44 3.61 5.23 7.59
C THR A 44 3.45 4.11 8.62
N SER A 45 2.54 4.30 9.58
CA SER A 45 2.14 3.24 10.52
C SER A 45 1.63 1.99 9.81
N GLU A 46 0.90 2.17 8.71
CA GLU A 46 0.34 1.10 7.90
C GLU A 46 1.46 0.33 7.18
N SER A 47 2.45 1.04 6.63
CA SER A 47 3.60 0.38 5.98
C SER A 47 4.51 -0.33 6.98
N ASP A 48 4.62 0.21 8.21
CA ASP A 48 5.33 -0.46 9.31
C ASP A 48 4.63 -1.77 9.70
N ALA A 49 3.30 -1.76 9.81
CA ALA A 49 2.50 -2.96 10.07
C ALA A 49 2.63 -4.00 8.94
N MET A 50 2.49 -3.58 7.68
CA MET A 50 2.66 -4.45 6.52
C MET A 50 4.06 -5.05 6.47
N SER A 51 5.11 -4.25 6.69
CA SER A 51 6.50 -4.73 6.70
C SER A 51 6.71 -5.81 7.75
N LYS A 52 6.18 -5.60 8.97
CA LYS A 52 6.30 -6.55 10.06
C LYS A 52 5.63 -7.89 9.71
N GLU A 53 4.39 -7.85 9.23
CA GLU A 53 3.62 -9.05 8.90
C GLU A 53 4.21 -9.81 7.70
N LEU A 54 4.63 -9.11 6.64
CA LEU A 54 5.25 -9.75 5.49
C LEU A 54 6.58 -10.41 5.86
N LYS A 55 7.40 -9.77 6.71
CA LYS A 55 8.64 -10.38 7.22
C LYS A 55 8.36 -11.64 8.03
N LEU A 56 7.37 -11.60 8.91
CA LEU A 56 6.97 -12.76 9.72
C LEU A 56 6.53 -13.93 8.83
N ARG A 57 5.90 -13.62 7.69
CA ARG A 57 5.43 -14.60 6.70
C ARG A 57 6.51 -15.03 5.71
N GLY A 58 7.76 -14.65 5.92
CA GLY A 58 8.89 -15.12 5.13
C GLY A 58 9.22 -14.31 3.87
N PHE A 59 8.52 -13.20 3.61
CA PHE A 59 8.91 -12.28 2.54
C PHE A 59 10.26 -11.63 2.83
N LYS A 60 11.05 -11.40 1.78
CA LYS A 60 12.32 -10.68 1.80
C LYS A 60 12.22 -9.38 1.02
N PHE A 61 13.09 -8.43 1.37
CA PHE A 61 13.12 -7.08 0.80
C PHE A 61 11.77 -6.34 0.94
N VAL A 62 11.14 -6.50 2.10
CA VAL A 62 9.86 -5.86 2.45
C VAL A 62 10.04 -4.91 3.63
N GLY A 63 11.03 -4.02 3.55
CA GLY A 63 11.20 -2.93 4.52
C GLY A 63 10.01 -1.96 4.48
N SER A 64 9.78 -1.19 5.55
CA SER A 64 8.62 -0.30 5.64
C SER A 64 8.54 0.73 4.50
N THR A 65 9.67 1.33 4.12
CA THR A 65 9.72 2.22 2.95
C THR A 65 9.36 1.50 1.64
N ILE A 66 9.79 0.24 1.47
CA ILE A 66 9.40 -0.57 0.30
C ILE A 66 7.90 -0.86 0.32
N CYS A 67 7.35 -1.18 1.49
CA CYS A 67 5.92 -1.42 1.65
C CYS A 67 5.11 -0.15 1.37
N TYR A 68 5.58 1.02 1.82
CA TYR A 68 4.92 2.28 1.52
C TYR A 68 4.95 2.61 0.02
N ALA A 69 6.11 2.42 -0.62
CA ALA A 69 6.23 2.56 -2.07
C ALA A 69 5.30 1.59 -2.83
N PHE A 70 5.17 0.35 -2.36
CA PHE A 70 4.23 -0.63 -2.90
C PHE A 70 2.77 -0.17 -2.74
N MET A 71 2.39 0.34 -1.56
CA MET A 71 1.05 0.88 -1.30
C MET A 71 0.71 2.05 -2.23
N GLN A 72 1.66 2.96 -2.47
CA GLN A 72 1.51 4.07 -3.42
C GLN A 72 1.35 3.55 -4.85
N ALA A 73 2.22 2.63 -5.28
CA ALA A 73 2.24 2.11 -6.64
C ALA A 73 0.99 1.30 -6.99
N THR A 74 0.45 0.55 -6.04
CA THR A 74 -0.76 -0.27 -6.22
C THR A 74 -2.06 0.51 -6.00
N GLY A 75 -1.97 1.77 -5.57
CA GLY A 75 -3.14 2.62 -5.33
C GLY A 75 -3.86 2.29 -4.02
N MET A 76 -3.25 1.56 -3.09
CA MET A 76 -3.73 1.48 -1.71
C MET A 76 -3.67 2.85 -1.03
N VAL A 77 -2.67 3.66 -1.40
CA VAL A 77 -2.53 5.06 -0.99
C VAL A 77 -2.51 5.95 -2.24
N ASP A 78 -3.31 7.02 -2.24
CA ASP A 78 -3.21 8.10 -3.21
C ASP A 78 -2.39 9.26 -2.64
N ASP A 79 -1.13 9.34 -3.08
CA ASP A 79 -0.21 10.42 -2.72
C ASP A 79 0.04 11.40 -3.88
N HIS A 80 -0.81 11.40 -4.91
CA HIS A 80 -0.73 12.46 -5.92
C HIS A 80 -0.91 13.82 -5.25
N VAL A 81 0.11 14.68 -5.34
CA VAL A 81 0.05 16.05 -4.81
C VAL A 81 -1.00 16.88 -5.54
N GLN A 82 -1.50 17.94 -4.90
CA GLN A 82 -2.56 18.80 -5.46
C GLN A 82 -2.23 19.40 -6.84
N GLY A 83 -0.95 19.66 -7.11
CA GLY A 83 -0.46 20.15 -8.41
C GLY A 83 -0.33 19.07 -9.50
N CYS A 84 -0.52 17.79 -9.19
CA CYS A 84 -0.42 16.71 -10.15
C CYS A 84 -1.63 16.68 -11.09
N PHE A 85 -1.41 16.52 -12.40
CA PHE A 85 -2.49 16.42 -13.39
C PHE A 85 -3.49 15.28 -13.12
N ARG A 86 -3.08 14.25 -12.36
CA ARG A 86 -3.94 13.11 -11.98
C ARG A 86 -4.78 13.35 -10.72
N TYR A 87 -4.48 14.38 -9.94
CA TYR A 87 -5.15 14.66 -8.67
C TYR A 87 -6.66 14.88 -8.84
N ARG A 88 -7.05 15.74 -9.79
CA ARG A 88 -8.47 16.08 -10.03
C ARG A 88 -9.28 14.93 -10.62
N VAL A 89 -8.65 14.08 -11.44
CA VAL A 89 -9.31 12.91 -12.05
C VAL A 89 -9.71 11.89 -10.97
N ARG A 90 -8.90 11.77 -9.91
CA ARG A 90 -9.15 10.83 -8.80
C ARG A 90 -10.14 11.39 -7.77
N ALA A 91 -10.08 12.68 -7.45
CA ALA A 91 -11.03 13.32 -6.53
C ALA A 91 -12.51 13.21 -6.96
N ASN A 92 -12.77 13.02 -8.26
CA ASN A 92 -14.12 12.82 -8.79
C ASN A 92 -14.58 11.36 -8.75
N LYS A 93 -13.68 10.38 -8.66
CA LYS A 93 -14.04 8.95 -8.56
C LYS A 93 -14.56 8.57 -7.17
N ASP A 94 -14.13 9.28 -6.13
CA ASP A 94 -14.58 9.06 -4.74
C ASP A 94 -15.99 9.65 -4.45
N ARG A 95 -16.65 10.26 -5.45
CA ARG A 95 -17.96 10.93 -5.32
C ARG A 95 -19.12 10.17 -5.98
N ILE A 96 -18.90 8.94 -6.45
CA ILE A 96 -19.91 8.06 -7.07
C ILE A 96 -20.16 6.86 -6.16
#